data_AF-A0A1G9WR15-F1
#
_entry.id   AF-A0A1G9WR15-F1
#
_cell.length_a   1.000
_cell.length_b   1.000
_cell.length_c   1.000
_cell.angle_alpha   90.00
_cell.angle_beta   90.00
_cell.angle_gamma   90.00
#
_symmetry.space_group_name_H-M   'P 1'
#
loop_
_entity.id
_entity.type
_entity.pdbx_description
1 polymer ?
#
loop_
_entity_poly.entity_id
_entity_poly.type
_entity_poly.pdbx_seq_one_letter_code
_entity_poly.pdbx_strand_id
1 'polypeptide(L)' 'MINGINLITDENGKTKAILLDLIQFKKDGLSAESILDSLSDLQQMINDAGVEKKAPNTWEMAKEKLKDLKP' A
#
# COMPACT_ATOMS: atom_id res chain seq x y z
N MET A 1 -10.26 -9.41 8.31
CA MET A 1 -9.14 -8.69 8.94
C MET A 1 -8.56 -9.62 9.99
N ILE A 2 -7.25 -9.91 9.94
CA ILE A 2 -6.60 -10.81 10.90
C ILE A 2 -6.30 -10.00 12.16
N ASN A 3 -6.86 -10.43 13.29
CA ASN A 3 -6.58 -9.82 14.59
C ASN A 3 -5.10 -10.00 14.93
N GLY A 4 -4.45 -8.93 15.42
CA GLY A 4 -3.03 -8.95 15.76
C GLY A 4 -2.11 -8.38 14.68
N ILE A 5 -2.63 -7.94 13.52
CA ILE A 5 -1.88 -7.14 12.55
C ILE A 5 -2.29 -5.67 12.70
N ASN A 6 -1.36 -4.82 13.11
CA ASN A 6 -1.57 -3.37 13.24
C ASN A 6 -0.70 -2.61 12.23
N LEU A 7 -1.31 -1.66 11.51
CA LEU A 7 -0.61 -0.80 10.55
C LEU A 7 -0.26 0.53 11.21
N ILE A 8 1.01 0.92 11.13
CA ILE A 8 1.46 2.26 11.52
C ILE A 8 1.53 3.11 10.25
N THR A 9 0.74 4.18 10.19
CA THR A 9 0.69 5.12 9.06
C THR A 9 1.29 6.47 9.43
N ASP A 10 1.87 7.17 8.46
CA ASP A 10 2.25 8.58 8.61
C ASP A 10 1.04 9.53 8.52
N GLU A 11 1.30 10.82 8.71
CA GLU A 11 0.33 11.92 8.59
C GLU A 11 -0.34 12.01 7.21
N ASN A 12 0.23 11.39 6.18
CA ASN A 12 -0.32 11.32 4.82
C ASN A 12 -1.07 10.01 4.56
N GLY A 13 -1.28 9.17 5.59
CA GLY A 13 -1.95 7.88 5.47
C GLY A 13 -1.10 6.79 4.83
N LYS A 14 0.21 7.00 4.63
CA LYS A 14 1.10 5.98 4.08
C LYS A 14 1.60 5.05 5.18
N THR A 15 1.40 3.75 5.00
CA THR A 15 1.93 2.72 5.91
C THR A 15 3.46 2.78 5.98
N LYS A 16 4.01 2.90 7.19
CA LYS A 16 5.46 2.91 7.48
C LYS A 16 5.94 1.63 8.12
N ALA A 17 5.10 0.99 8.92
CA ALA A 17 5.45 -0.23 9.65
C ALA A 17 4.23 -1.10 9.91
N ILE A 18 4.49 -2.38 10.17
CA ILE A 18 3.48 -3.37 10.54
C ILE A 18 3.91 -3.94 11.89
N LEU A 19 2.98 -4.00 12.83
CA LEU A 19 3.15 -4.63 14.14
C LEU A 19 2.37 -5.93 14.16
N LEU A 20 3.06 -7.01 14.52
CA LEU A 20 2.53 -8.37 14.58
C LEU A 20 2.45 -8.83 16.04
N ASP A 21 1.24 -9.14 16.50
CA ASP A 21 1.01 -9.72 17.82
C ASP A 21 1.10 -11.25 17.77
N LEU A 22 2.31 -11.75 18.05
CA LEU A 22 2.61 -13.18 18.05
C LEU A 22 1.86 -13.94 19.16
N ILE A 23 1.46 -13.27 20.25
CA ILE A 23 0.68 -13.90 21.33
C ILE A 23 -0.74 -14.14 20.85
N GLN A 24 -1.33 -13.16 20.15
CA GLN A 24 -2.65 -13.31 19.56
C GLN A 24 -2.66 -14.39 18.47
N PHE A 25 -1.65 -14.42 17.60
CA PHE A 25 -1.53 -15.47 16.57
C PHE A 25 -1.44 -16.87 17.16
N LYS A 26 -0.71 -17.01 18.27
CA LYS A 26 -0.62 -18.28 19.00
C LYS A 26 -1.97 -18.69 19.61
N LYS A 27 -2.73 -17.74 20.15
CA LYS A 27 -4.09 -17.99 20.68
C LYS A 27 -5.06 -18.42 19.59
N ASP A 28 -4.94 -17.81 18.42
CA ASP A 28 -5.81 -18.05 17.27
C ASP A 28 -5.40 -19.29 16.47
N GLY A 29 -4.29 -19.95 16.85
CA GLY A 29 -3.79 -21.15 16.19
C GLY A 29 -3.30 -20.88 14.76
N LEU A 30 -2.92 -19.64 14.45
CA LEU A 30 -2.45 -19.26 13.11
C LEU A 30 -1.07 -19.85 12.85
N SER A 31 -0.92 -20.52 11.70
CA SER A 31 0.39 -21.00 11.25
C SER A 31 1.25 -19.85 10.74
N ALA A 32 2.57 -20.04 10.80
CA ALA A 32 3.51 -19.09 10.21
C ALA A 32 3.24 -18.91 8.70
N GLU A 33 2.89 -19.97 7.97
CA GLU A 33 2.51 -19.87 6.55
C GLU A 33 1.30 -18.95 6.35
N SER A 34 0.25 -19.08 7.18
CA SER A 34 -0.97 -18.25 7.03
C SER A 34 -0.70 -16.76 7.25
N ILE A 35 0.24 -16.45 8.15
CA ILE A 35 0.68 -15.08 8.43
C ILE A 35 1.50 -14.55 7.24
N LEU A 36 2.41 -15.36 6.70
CA LEU A 36 3.25 -14.99 5.56
C LEU A 36 2.43 -14.79 4.28
N ASP A 37 1.43 -15.63 4.01
CA ASP A 37 0.52 -15.47 2.88
C ASP A 37 -0.24 -14.14 2.97
N SER A 38 -0.75 -13.81 4.16
CA SER A 38 -1.47 -12.55 4.40
C SER A 38 -0.56 -11.31 4.27
N LEU A 39 0.74 -11.45 4.56
CA LEU A 39 1.74 -10.39 4.38
C LEU A 39 2.28 -10.31 2.95
N SER A 40 2.26 -11.42 2.20
CA SER A 40 2.60 -11.45 0.77
C SER A 40 1.66 -10.56 -0.04
N ASP A 41 0.36 -10.63 0.24
CA ASP A 41 -0.64 -9.75 -0.38
C ASP A 41 -0.34 -8.28 -0.09
N LEU A 42 0.13 -7.97 1.12
CA LEU A 42 0.52 -6.61 1.50
C LEU A 42 1.78 -6.16 0.77
N GLN A 43 2.78 -7.03 0.60
CA GLN A 43 3.98 -6.74 -0.18
C GLN A 43 3.62 -6.45 -1.64
N GLN A 44 2.66 -7.18 -2.21
CA GLN A 44 2.16 -6.94 -3.56
C GLN A 44 1.41 -5.61 -3.67
N MET A 45 0.55 -5.29 -2.71
CA MET A 45 -0.11 -3.97 -2.63
C MET A 45 0.89 -2.82 -2.47
N ILE A 46 1.98 -3.01 -1.73
CA ILE A 46 3.08 -2.03 -1.60
C ILE A 46 3.82 -1.87 -2.95
N ASN A 47 4.13 -2.98 -3.62
CA ASN A 47 4.77 -2.97 -4.93
C ASN A 47 3.90 -2.23 -5.97
N ASP A 48 2.59 -2.45 -5.93
CA ASP A 48 1.63 -1.82 -6.83
C ASP A 48 1.40 -0.34 -6.47
N ALA A 49 1.40 0.02 -5.17
CA ALA A 49 1.30 1.41 -4.71
C ALA A 49 2.55 2.25 -5.02
N GLY A 50 3.71 1.60 -5.24
CA GLY A 50 4.97 2.25 -5.62
C GLY A 50 5.03 2.71 -7.08
N VAL A 51 4.04 2.35 -7.91
CA VAL A 51 3.95 2.78 -9.29
C VAL A 51 2.73 3.67 -9.45
N GLU A 52 2.84 4.93 -9.05
CA GLU A 52 2.21 5.95 -9.89
C GLU A 52 2.80 5.74 -11.28
N LYS A 53 2.04 5.08 -12.16
CA LYS A 53 2.32 5.12 -13.59
C LYS A 53 2.28 6.60 -13.92
N LYS A 54 3.45 7.26 -13.90
CA LYS A 54 3.59 8.63 -14.38
C LYS A 54 2.85 8.64 -15.69
N ALA A 55 1.73 9.37 -15.74
CA ALA A 55 0.94 9.44 -16.95
C ALA A 55 1.91 9.79 -18.09
N PRO A 56 1.84 9.09 -19.23
CA PRO A 56 2.83 9.25 -20.28
C PRO A 56 2.89 10.74 -20.63
N ASN A 57 4.07 11.34 -20.46
CA ASN A 57 4.24 12.78 -20.61
C ASN A 57 4.32 13.11 -22.11
N THR A 58 3.20 12.90 -22.81
CA THR A 58 3.08 13.12 -24.25
C THR A 58 2.78 14.57 -24.54
N TRP A 59 3.15 14.99 -25.75
CA TRP A 59 2.92 16.34 -26.25
C TRP A 59 1.42 16.70 -26.26
N GLU A 60 0.57 15.71 -26.50
CA GLU A 60 -0.88 15.80 -26.52
C GLU A 60 -1.44 16.11 -25.13
N MET A 61 -0.94 15.45 -24.07
CA MET A 61 -1.33 15.74 -22.69
C MET A 61 -0.84 17.11 -22.22
N ALA A 62 0.35 17.54 -22.67
CA ALA A 62 0.86 18.88 -22.40
C ALA A 62 -0.01 19.97 -23.04
N LYS A 63 -0.46 19.76 -24.29
CA LYS A 63 -1.40 20.67 -24.96
C LYS A 63 -2.74 20.78 -24.25
N GLU A 64 -3.28 19.68 -23.72
CA GLU A 64 -4.55 19.74 -22.97
C GLU A 64 -4.42 20.54 -21.68
N LYS A 65 -3.36 20.33 -20.88
CA LYS A 65 -3.12 21.09 -19.65
C LYS A 65 -2.93 22.59 -19.91
N LEU A 66 -2.38 22.96 -21.07
CA LEU A 66 -2.22 24.36 -21.47
C LEU A 66 -3.54 25.03 -21.88
N LYS A 67 -4.59 24.28 -22.24
CA LYS A 67 -5.92 24.86 -22.55
C LYS A 67 -6.61 25.43 -21.31
N ASP A 68 -6.33 24.85 -20.15
CA ASP A 68 -6.92 25.26 -18.87
C ASP A 68 -6.15 26.41 -18.20
N LEU A 69 -4.95 26.74 -18.72
CA LEU A 69 -4.21 27.94 -18.36
C LEU A 69 -4.81 29.14 -19.09
N LYS A 70 -5.86 29.72 -18.51
CA LYS A 70 -6.26 31.10 -18.82
C LYS A 70 -5.28 32.09 -18.17
N PRO A 71 -5.02 33.25 -18.80
CA PRO A 71 -4.07 34.25 -18.33
C PRO A 71 -4.43 34.83 -16.96
#